data_AF-A0AAW2JSN7-F1
#
_entry.id   AF-A0AAW2JSN7-F1
#
_cell.length_a   1.000
_cell.length_b   1.000
_cell.length_c   1.000
_cell.angle_alpha   90.00
_cell.angle_beta   90.00
_cell.angle_gamma   90.00
#
_symmetry.space_group_name_H-M   'P 1'
#
loop_
_entity.id
_entity.type
_entity.pdbx_description
1 polymer ?
#
loop_
_entity_poly.entity_id
_entity_poly.type
_entity_poly.pdbx_seq_one_letter_code
_entity_poly.pdbx_strand_id
1 'polypeptide(L)'
;MTTTTFSVCLNASIHGFFPGAPGLRQGDPISPYLFVLVMEVFQMLLSQLIEQDSSFGFYLKCREIGPFQLCFADDVLLYRNADEASVLVFQYSVQEFANLSGLQANRPKTNLFCLNLLMGAKRHSFSC
;
A
#
# COMPACT_ATOMS: atom_id res chain seq x y z
N MET A 1 7.83 -20.60 6.29
CA MET A 1 7.42 -20.57 4.87
C MET A 1 8.43 -21.37 4.07
N THR A 2 7.99 -22.32 3.25
CA THR A 2 8.86 -23.10 2.38
C THR A 2 9.07 -22.35 1.06
N THR A 3 10.32 -22.15 0.66
CA THR A 3 10.67 -21.52 -0.63
C THR A 3 10.27 -22.42 -1.79
N THR A 4 9.47 -21.90 -2.72
CA THR A 4 9.13 -22.59 -3.98
C THR A 4 10.40 -22.81 -4.79
N THR A 5 10.51 -23.91 -5.54
CA THR A 5 11.63 -24.17 -6.46
C THR A 5 11.11 -24.29 -7.88
N PHE A 6 11.88 -23.76 -8.84
CA PHE A 6 11.55 -23.78 -10.26
C PHE A 6 12.61 -24.57 -11.02
N SER A 7 12.23 -25.07 -12.20
CA SER A 7 13.12 -25.80 -13.11
C SER A 7 12.83 -25.40 -14.57
N VAL A 8 13.80 -25.59 -15.46
CA VAL A 8 13.65 -25.24 -16.88
C VAL A 8 13.36 -26.52 -17.68
N CYS A 9 12.25 -26.56 -18.42
CA CYS A 9 11.96 -27.66 -19.34
C CYS A 9 12.50 -27.33 -20.73
N LEU A 10 13.47 -28.11 -21.21
CA LEU A 10 14.03 -28.02 -22.56
C LEU A 10 13.78 -29.35 -23.26
N ASN A 11 13.13 -29.33 -24.44
CA ASN A 11 12.85 -30.56 -25.22
C ASN A 11 12.15 -31.67 -24.40
N ALA A 12 11.22 -31.30 -23.53
CA ALA A 12 10.50 -32.20 -22.61
C ALA A 12 11.37 -32.86 -21.51
N SER A 13 12.64 -32.47 -21.35
CA SER A 13 13.47 -32.82 -20.19
C SER A 13 13.65 -31.65 -19.23
N ILE A 14 13.56 -31.93 -17.94
CA ILE A 14 13.72 -30.95 -16.87
C ILE A 14 15.22 -30.76 -16.57
N HIS A 15 15.69 -29.51 -16.57
CA HIS A 15 17.08 -29.15 -16.32
C HIS A 15 17.21 -28.11 -15.22
N GLY A 16 18.00 -28.47 -14.21
CA GLY A 16 18.35 -27.60 -13.09
C GLY A 16 17.18 -27.30 -12.15
N PHE A 17 17.52 -26.94 -10.92
CA PHE A 17 16.56 -26.39 -9.97
C PHE A 17 17.13 -25.09 -9.41
N PHE A 18 16.30 -24.06 -9.35
CA PHE A 18 16.64 -22.80 -8.72
C PHE A 18 15.54 -22.39 -7.74
N PRO A 19 15.91 -21.79 -6.59
CA PRO A 19 14.93 -21.30 -5.65
C PRO A 19 14.14 -20.14 -6.26
N GLY A 20 12.84 -20.15 -6.02
CA GLY A 20 11.95 -19.04 -6.29
C GLY A 20 12.10 -17.94 -5.25
N ALA A 21 12.09 -16.70 -5.71
CA ALA A 21 11.92 -15.55 -4.83
C ALA A 21 10.42 -15.38 -4.47
N PRO A 22 10.10 -14.77 -3.32
CA PRO A 22 8.74 -14.35 -3.02
C PRO A 22 8.25 -13.38 -4.10
N GLY A 23 7.04 -13.61 -4.60
CA GLY A 23 6.45 -12.77 -5.63
C GLY A 23 5.54 -13.55 -6.54
N LEU A 24 4.70 -12.82 -7.27
CA LEU A 24 3.80 -13.39 -8.25
C LEU A 24 4.40 -13.25 -9.65
N ARG A 25 4.14 -14.23 -10.52
CA ARG A 25 4.67 -14.20 -11.88
C ARG A 25 3.98 -13.10 -12.67
N GLN A 26 4.78 -12.19 -13.24
CA GLN A 26 4.27 -11.14 -14.13
C GLN A 26 3.55 -11.79 -15.33
N GLY A 27 2.30 -11.37 -15.58
CA GLY A 27 1.45 -11.96 -16.63
C GLY A 27 0.62 -13.17 -16.20
N ASP A 28 0.63 -13.54 -14.91
CA ASP A 28 -0.32 -14.51 -14.38
C ASP A 28 -1.73 -13.89 -14.32
N PRO A 29 -2.76 -14.49 -14.94
CA PRO A 29 -4.12 -13.97 -14.97
C PRO A 29 -4.76 -13.79 -13.58
N ILE A 30 -4.23 -14.45 -12.54
CA ILE A 30 -4.73 -14.34 -11.15
C ILE A 30 -4.15 -13.11 -10.43
N SER A 31 -3.03 -12.56 -10.91
CA SER A 31 -2.33 -11.42 -10.28
C SER A 31 -3.19 -10.22 -9.95
N PRO A 32 -4.08 -9.75 -10.85
CA PRO A 32 -4.90 -8.58 -10.56
C PRO A 32 -5.86 -8.82 -9.39
N TYR A 33 -6.40 -10.04 -9.27
CA TYR A 33 -7.33 -10.39 -8.20
C TYR A 33 -6.65 -10.46 -6.84
N LEU A 34 -5.46 -11.07 -6.78
CA LEU A 34 -4.67 -11.12 -5.56
C LEU A 34 -4.25 -9.71 -5.12
N PHE A 35 -3.88 -8.85 -6.07
CA PHE A 35 -3.56 -7.46 -5.77
C PHE A 35 -4.77 -6.72 -5.15
N VAL A 36 -5.96 -6.86 -5.73
CA VAL A 36 -7.19 -6.24 -5.20
C VAL A 36 -7.48 -6.72 -3.77
N LEU A 37 -7.40 -8.02 -3.51
CA LEU A 37 -7.63 -8.57 -2.17
C LEU A 37 -6.64 -8.03 -1.13
N VAL A 38 -5.36 -7.95 -1.49
CA VAL A 38 -4.31 -7.43 -0.60
C VAL A 38 -4.54 -5.94 -0.32
N MET A 39 -4.99 -5.16 -1.31
CA MET A 39 -5.33 -3.76 -1.14
C MET A 39 -6.60 -3.54 -0.32
N GLU A 40 -7.59 -4.44 -0.42
CA GLU A 40 -8.79 -4.42 0.43
C GLU A 40 -8.42 -4.61 1.91
N VAL A 41 -7.51 -5.54 2.22
CA VAL A 41 -6.98 -5.71 3.58
C VAL A 41 -6.29 -4.44 4.08
N PHE A 42 -5.50 -3.78 3.24
CA PHE A 42 -4.87 -2.50 3.61
C PHE A 42 -5.92 -1.41 3.90
N GLN A 43 -6.97 -1.31 3.09
CA GLN A 43 -8.06 -0.36 3.31
C GLN A 43 -8.81 -0.65 4.62
N MET A 44 -9.05 -1.92 4.95
CA MET A 44 -9.66 -2.32 6.23
C MET A 44 -8.78 -1.94 7.41
N LEU A 45 -7.47 -2.23 7.35
CA LEU A 45 -6.50 -1.87 8.39
C LEU A 45 -6.50 -0.35 8.63
N LEU A 46 -6.42 0.41 7.55
CA LEU A 46 -6.45 1.86 7.60
C LEU A 46 -7.75 2.34 8.27
N SER A 47 -8.91 1.82 7.85
CA SER A 47 -10.23 2.17 8.39
C SER A 47 -10.34 1.89 9.89
N GLN A 48 -9.85 0.74 10.35
CA GLN A 48 -9.82 0.38 11.77
C GLN A 48 -8.97 1.34 12.59
N LEU A 49 -7.79 1.71 12.11
CA LEU A 49 -6.89 2.62 12.84
C LEU A 49 -7.47 4.04 12.92
N ILE A 50 -8.17 4.48 11.88
CA ILE A 50 -8.89 5.75 11.88
C ILE A 50 -10.03 5.75 12.88
N GLU A 51 -10.81 4.68 12.94
CA GLU A 51 -11.94 4.56 13.88
C GLU A 51 -11.48 4.53 15.34
N GLN A 52 -10.30 3.97 15.60
CA GLN A 52 -9.71 3.92 16.93
C GLN A 52 -9.09 5.25 17.37
N ASP A 53 -8.69 6.11 16.43
CA ASP A 53 -8.11 7.41 16.76
C ASP A 53 -9.21 8.46 17.00
N SER A 54 -9.52 8.70 18.27
CA SER A 54 -10.49 9.72 18.71
C SER A 54 -10.11 11.16 18.35
N SER A 55 -8.84 11.42 18.01
CA SER A 55 -8.36 12.74 17.58
C SER A 55 -8.52 12.96 16.07
N PHE A 56 -9.00 11.95 15.35
CA PHE A 56 -9.09 11.91 13.92
C PHE A 56 -10.29 12.69 13.38
N GLY A 57 -10.04 13.87 12.81
CA GLY A 57 -11.07 14.72 12.24
C GLY A 57 -11.37 14.40 10.77
N PHE A 58 -12.53 13.82 10.48
CA PHE A 58 -13.03 13.75 9.09
C PHE A 58 -13.36 15.15 8.58
N TYR A 59 -12.99 15.45 7.32
CA TYR A 59 -13.53 16.63 6.64
C TYR A 59 -15.06 16.50 6.56
N LEU A 60 -15.79 17.52 7.04
CA LEU A 60 -17.25 17.51 7.25
C LEU A 60 -18.10 17.07 6.04
N LYS A 61 -17.55 17.11 4.81
CA LYS A 61 -18.23 16.68 3.58
C LYS A 61 -17.81 15.31 3.03
N CYS A 62 -16.82 14.63 3.63
CA CYS A 62 -16.32 13.33 3.18
C CYS A 62 -16.52 12.21 4.22
N ARG A 63 -17.29 12.45 5.28
CA ARG A 63 -17.55 11.46 6.33
C ARG A 63 -18.24 10.20 5.78
N GLU A 64 -19.06 10.34 4.74
CA GLU A 64 -19.75 9.23 4.07
C GLU A 64 -18.88 8.50 3.03
N ILE A 65 -17.78 9.11 2.56
CA ILE A 65 -16.90 8.55 1.52
C ILE A 65 -15.76 7.72 2.15
N GLY A 66 -15.45 7.93 3.44
CA GLY A 66 -14.37 7.24 4.14
C GLY A 66 -12.98 7.64 3.65
N PRO A 67 -11.91 6.94 4.07
CA PRO A 67 -10.59 7.09 3.47
C PRO A 67 -10.66 6.72 1.97
N PHE A 68 -10.37 7.68 1.10
CA PHE A 68 -10.32 7.43 -0.35
C PHE A 68 -8.91 6.98 -0.74
N GLN A 69 -8.81 5.76 -1.26
CA GLN A 69 -7.58 5.16 -1.75
C GLN A 69 -7.73 4.77 -3.22
N LEU A 70 -6.80 5.23 -4.06
CA LEU A 70 -6.62 4.73 -5.41
C LEU A 70 -5.42 3.79 -5.42
N CYS A 71 -5.65 2.52 -5.77
CA CYS A 71 -4.62 1.49 -5.83
C CYS A 71 -4.40 1.05 -7.27
N PHE A 72 -3.16 1.17 -7.74
CA PHE A 72 -2.62 0.46 -8.89
C PHE A 72 -1.54 -0.51 -8.41
N ALA A 73 -1.20 -1.50 -9.23
CA ALA A 73 -0.26 -2.57 -8.88
C ALA A 73 1.03 -2.06 -8.19
N ASP A 74 1.53 -0.90 -8.62
CA ASP A 74 2.77 -0.31 -8.13
C ASP A 74 2.59 1.02 -7.37
N ASP A 75 1.41 1.65 -7.47
CA ASP A 75 1.17 3.01 -6.96
C ASP A 75 -0.08 3.07 -6.09
N VAL A 76 0.06 3.60 -4.88
CA VAL A 76 -1.05 3.85 -3.96
C VAL A 76 -1.15 5.36 -3.71
N LEU A 77 -2.32 5.93 -4.01
CA LEU A 77 -2.63 7.32 -3.73
C LEU A 77 -3.70 7.41 -2.62
N LEU A 78 -3.34 8.09 -1.54
CA LEU A 78 -4.19 8.28 -0.37
C LEU A 78 -4.61 9.76 -0.29
N TYR A 79 -5.91 10.02 -0.20
CA TYR A 79 -6.43 11.38 -0.10
C TYR A 79 -7.08 11.63 1.27
N ARG A 80 -6.57 12.63 2.00
CA ARG A 80 -7.14 13.09 3.27
C ARG A 80 -6.68 14.50 3.66
N ASN A 81 -7.33 15.07 4.68
CA ASN A 81 -6.86 16.24 5.43
C ASN A 81 -5.38 16.12 5.81
N ALA A 82 -4.66 17.24 5.65
CA ALA A 82 -3.24 17.35 5.94
C ALA A 82 -3.00 17.83 7.38
N ASP A 83 -3.60 17.14 8.36
CA ASP A 83 -3.28 17.30 9.78
C ASP A 83 -2.21 16.29 10.23
N GLU A 84 -1.43 16.67 11.23
CA GLU A 84 -0.30 15.86 11.74
C GLU A 84 -0.76 14.48 12.24
N ALA A 85 -1.89 14.45 12.96
CA ALA A 85 -2.49 13.20 13.44
C ALA A 85 -2.83 12.26 12.28
N SER A 86 -3.46 12.78 11.23
CA SER A 86 -3.74 12.01 10.01
C SER A 86 -2.49 11.42 9.38
N VAL A 87 -1.41 12.19 9.26
CA VAL A 87 -0.15 11.72 8.68
C VAL A 87 0.46 10.60 9.53
N LEU A 88 0.44 10.72 10.85
CA LEU A 88 0.96 9.69 11.76
C LEU A 88 0.18 8.37 11.64
N VAL A 89 -1.16 8.43 11.60
CA VAL A 89 -2.00 7.25 11.41
C VAL A 89 -1.70 6.56 10.07
N PHE A 90 -1.48 7.33 8.99
CA PHE A 90 -1.08 6.75 7.70
C PHE A 90 0.26 6.06 7.76
N GLN A 91 1.27 6.70 8.37
CA GLN A 91 2.59 6.10 8.51
C GLN A 91 2.54 4.80 9.30
N TYR A 92 1.80 4.79 10.40
CA TYR A 92 1.58 3.60 11.20
C TYR A 92 0.85 2.51 10.40
N SER A 93 -0.20 2.86 9.66
CA SER A 93 -0.95 1.91 8.82
C SER A 93 -0.07 1.26 7.75
N VAL A 94 0.78 2.04 7.07
CA VAL A 94 1.73 1.52 6.07
C VAL A 94 2.76 0.61 6.70
N GLN A 95 3.27 0.96 7.89
CA GLN A 95 4.23 0.14 8.61
C GLN A 95 3.61 -1.19 9.07
N GLU A 96 2.41 -1.16 9.62
CA GLU A 96 1.71 -2.35 10.09
C GLU A 96 1.34 -3.26 8.92
N PHE A 97 0.89 -2.70 7.81
CA PHE A 97 0.67 -3.44 6.58
C PHE A 97 1.95 -4.08 6.04
N ALA A 98 3.09 -3.38 6.11
CA ALA A 98 4.38 -3.93 5.71
C ALA A 98 4.79 -5.12 6.58
N ASN A 99 4.54 -5.05 7.90
CA ASN A 99 4.80 -6.14 8.83
C ASN A 99 3.93 -7.37 8.53
N LEU A 100 2.65 -7.17 8.19
CA LEU A 100 1.70 -8.25 7.91
C LEU A 100 1.91 -8.89 6.54
N SER A 101 2.18 -8.09 5.51
CA SER A 101 2.27 -8.57 4.12
C SER A 101 3.69 -8.92 3.67
N GLY A 102 4.71 -8.39 4.36
CA GLY A 102 6.10 -8.43 3.90
C GLY A 102 6.40 -7.47 2.74
N LEU A 103 5.42 -6.68 2.28
CA LEU A 103 5.60 -5.66 1.26
C LEU A 103 6.22 -4.41 1.89
N GLN A 104 7.17 -3.78 1.20
CA GLN A 104 7.79 -2.56 1.69
C GLN A 104 7.46 -1.38 0.78
N ALA A 105 7.01 -0.28 1.38
CA ALA A 105 6.84 0.97 0.67
C ALA A 105 8.19 1.49 0.17
N ASN A 106 8.23 1.92 -1.09
CA ASN A 106 9.43 2.47 -1.70
C ASN A 106 9.63 3.93 -1.24
N ARG A 107 10.33 4.13 -0.12
CA ARG A 107 10.55 5.47 0.48
C ARG A 107 11.02 6.54 -0.51
N PRO A 108 12.02 6.30 -1.39
CA PRO A 108 12.40 7.26 -2.44
C PRO A 108 11.28 7.70 -3.39
N LYS A 109 10.27 6.84 -3.60
CA LYS A 109 9.12 7.13 -4.47
C LYS A 109 7.89 7.64 -3.71
N THR A 110 7.80 7.35 -2.42
CA THR A 110 6.70 7.82 -1.57
C THR A 110 6.80 9.33 -1.36
N ASN A 111 5.75 10.06 -1.73
CA ASN A 111 5.68 11.51 -1.59
C ASN A 111 4.40 11.91 -0.86
N LEU A 112 4.52 12.89 0.04
CA LEU A 112 3.38 13.51 0.72
C LEU A 112 3.12 14.90 0.12
N PHE A 113 1.88 15.14 -0.30
CA PHE A 113 1.46 16.41 -0.88
C PHE A 113 0.39 17.07 -0.01
N CYS A 114 0.72 18.21 0.60
CA CYS A 114 -0.25 19.03 1.34
C CYS A 114 -0.86 20.06 0.39
N LEU A 115 -2.13 19.87 0.05
CA LEU A 115 -2.87 20.82 -0.77
C LEU A 115 -3.61 21.83 0.13
N ASN A 116 -3.02 23.01 0.34
CA ASN A 116 -3.71 24.12 0.97
C ASN A 116 -4.65 24.75 -0.06
N LEU A 117 -5.94 24.44 -0.01
CA LEU A 117 -6.95 25.00 -0.94
C LEU A 117 -7.11 26.53 -0.84
N LEU A 118 -6.50 27.19 0.16
CA LEU A 118 -6.50 28.65 0.34
C LEU A 118 -5.21 29.34 -0.13
N MET A 119 -4.08 28.64 -0.30
CA MET A 119 -2.83 29.18 -0.86
C MET A 119 -2.00 28.05 -1.47
N GLY A 120 -1.56 28.23 -2.72
CA GLY A 120 -0.93 27.22 -3.59
C GLY A 120 -0.05 26.15 -2.95
N ALA A 121 -0.07 24.95 -3.56
CA ALA A 121 0.59 23.73 -3.12
C ALA A 121 2.02 23.96 -2.61
N LYS A 122 2.24 23.70 -1.31
CA LYS A 122 3.58 23.69 -0.69
C LYS A 122 3.98 22.25 -0.41
N ARG A 123 5.11 21.83 -0.99
CA ARG A 123 5.78 20.58 -0.65
C ARG A 123 6.38 20.73 0.75
N HIS A 124 5.86 19.99 1.72
CA HIS A 124 6.54 19.79 2.99
C HIS A 124 7.17 18.39 2.99
N SER A 125 8.50 18.35 2.99
CA SER A 125 9.25 17.11 3.20
C SER A 125 9.28 16.88 4.72
N PHE A 126 8.45 15.97 5.19
CA PHE A 126 8.62 15.36 6.50
C PHE A 126 9.55 14.17 6.32
N SER A 127 10.69 14.20 7.03
CA SER A 127 11.60 13.06 7.13
C SER A 127 11.09 12.14 8.22
N CYS A 128 10.85 10.87 7.86
CA CYS A 128 10.53 9.77 8.78
C CYS A 128 11.64 8.73 8.79
#